data_AF-A0A2V6GVK6-F1
#
_entry.id   AF-A0A2V6GVK6-F1
#
_cell.length_a   1.000
_cell.length_b   1.000
_cell.length_c   1.000
_cell.angle_alpha   90.00
_cell.angle_beta   90.00
_cell.angle_gamma   90.00
#
_symmetry.space_group_name_H-M   'P 1'
#
loop_
_entity.id
_entity.type
_entity.pdbx_description
1 polymer ?
#
loop_
_entity_poly.entity_id
_entity_poly.type
_entity_poly.pdbx_seq_one_letter_code
_entity_poly.pdbx_strand_id
1 'polypeptide(L)'
;MQTSPQSSIDLHGVKKLRSGKVREVFDLGETLLFVVTDRISAFDVILPDPIPHKGAVLNQISAFWFKRFDEIRNHFVTATFAEFPK
;
A
#
# COMPACT_ATOMS: atom_id res chain seq x y z
N MET A 1 4.15 -19.18 0.35
CA MET A 1 3.46 -17.91 0.72
C MET A 1 4.17 -17.32 1.91
N GLN A 2 4.41 -16.02 1.93
CA GLN A 2 5.04 -15.33 3.06
C GLN A 2 4.03 -15.30 4.21
N THR A 3 4.33 -15.97 5.33
CA THR A 3 3.36 -16.28 6.40
C THR A 3 3.29 -15.23 7.49
N SER A 4 4.27 -14.33 7.57
CA SER A 4 4.37 -13.34 8.63
C SER A 4 3.70 -12.01 8.24
N PRO A 5 2.91 -11.40 9.14
CA PRO A 5 2.29 -10.11 8.90
C PRO A 5 3.30 -9.02 8.60
N GLN A 6 3.00 -8.15 7.63
CA GLN A 6 3.86 -7.05 7.22
C GLN A 6 3.44 -5.73 7.90
N SER A 7 3.98 -5.46 9.09
CA SER A 7 3.65 -4.25 9.86
C SER A 7 4.53 -3.04 9.54
N SER A 8 5.76 -3.28 9.11
CA SER A 8 6.72 -2.26 8.67
C SER A 8 7.35 -2.72 7.36
N ILE A 9 7.53 -1.78 6.44
CA ILE A 9 8.14 -2.03 5.12
C ILE A 9 9.36 -1.13 5.02
N ASP A 10 10.52 -1.69 4.73
CA ASP A 10 11.71 -0.94 4.37
C ASP A 10 12.14 -1.35 2.96
N LEU A 11 12.34 -0.35 2.09
CA LEU A 11 12.73 -0.55 0.69
C LEU A 11 14.06 0.14 0.47
N HIS A 12 15.14 -0.65 0.46
CA HIS A 12 16.48 -0.12 0.24
C HIS A 12 16.56 0.62 -1.09
N GLY A 13 17.17 1.81 -1.07
CA GLY A 13 17.32 2.66 -2.25
C GLY A 13 16.10 3.49 -2.62
N VAL A 14 14.96 3.33 -1.92
CA VAL A 14 13.77 4.14 -2.15
C VAL A 14 13.48 5.01 -0.92
N LYS A 15 13.37 6.33 -1.12
CA LYS A 15 13.14 7.25 -0.01
C LYS A 15 11.74 7.08 0.56
N LYS A 16 11.64 6.68 1.83
CA LYS A 16 10.38 6.69 2.57
C LYS A 16 9.99 8.13 2.92
N LEU A 17 8.82 8.56 2.47
CA LEU A 17 8.29 9.90 2.74
C LEU A 17 7.44 9.94 4.01
N ARG A 18 6.61 8.92 4.22
CA ARG A 18 5.65 8.90 5.33
C ARG A 18 5.25 7.49 5.72
N SER A 19 5.17 7.26 7.04
CA SER A 19 4.45 6.12 7.61
C SER A 19 3.10 6.60 8.16
N GLY A 20 2.00 6.10 7.62
CA GLY A 20 0.65 6.33 8.13
C GLY A 20 0.21 5.21 9.06
N LYS A 21 -1.07 5.23 9.49
CA LYS A 21 -1.63 4.17 10.35
C LYS A 21 -1.59 2.78 9.67
N VAL A 22 -1.87 2.73 8.37
CA VAL A 22 -2.02 1.46 7.62
C VAL A 22 -1.30 1.43 6.26
N ARG A 23 -0.69 2.54 5.83
CA ARG A 23 0.05 2.64 4.56
C ARG A 23 1.40 3.31 4.77
N GLU A 24 2.39 2.85 4.03
CA GLU A 24 3.68 3.51 3.85
C GLU A 24 3.68 4.22 2.48
N VAL A 25 4.32 5.38 2.41
CA VAL A 25 4.45 6.16 1.17
C VAL A 25 5.91 6.37 0.87
N PHE A 26 6.32 5.99 -0.35
CA PHE A 26 7.68 6.12 -0.84
C PHE A 26 7.73 7.01 -2.08
N ASP A 27 8.84 7.71 -2.23
CA ASP A 27 9.13 8.62 -3.34
C ASP A 27 9.74 7.85 -4.51
N LEU A 28 9.13 7.93 -5.69
CA LEU A 28 9.69 7.44 -6.97
C LEU A 28 10.00 8.61 -7.92
N GLY A 29 10.14 9.84 -7.43
CA GLY A 29 10.38 11.03 -8.24
C GLY A 29 9.09 11.62 -8.79
N GLU A 30 8.67 11.18 -9.98
CA GLU A 30 7.44 11.69 -10.62
C GLU A 30 6.16 11.06 -10.05
N THR A 31 6.28 9.90 -9.42
CA THR A 31 5.17 9.14 -8.87
C THR A 31 5.42 8.75 -7.42
N LEU A 32 4.36 8.30 -6.75
CA LEU A 32 4.43 7.81 -5.37
C LEU A 32 4.09 6.32 -5.32
N LEU A 33 4.88 5.57 -4.55
CA LEU A 33 4.56 4.19 -4.23
C LEU A 33 3.80 4.14 -2.89
N PHE A 34 2.55 3.68 -2.95
CA PHE A 34 1.74 3.42 -1.78
C PHE A 34 1.79 1.93 -1.44
N VAL A 35 2.33 1.59 -0.27
CA VAL A 35 2.38 0.21 0.22
C VAL A 35 1.37 0.03 1.36
N VAL A 36 0.42 -0.89 1.19
CA VAL A 36 -0.57 -1.20 2.22
C VAL A 36 -0.01 -2.25 3.17
N THR A 37 0.07 -1.91 4.46
CA THR A 37 0.57 -2.81 5.52
C THR A 37 -0.54 -3.70 6.08
N ASP A 38 -0.17 -4.69 6.89
CA ASP A 38 -1.10 -5.54 7.64
C ASP A 38 -1.60 -4.91 8.95
N ARG A 39 -1.03 -3.77 9.37
CA ARG A 39 -1.53 -2.96 10.50
C ARG A 39 -2.98 -2.56 10.36
N ILE A 40 -3.73 -2.58 11.45
CA ILE A 40 -5.11 -2.11 11.53
C ILE A 40 -5.21 -1.04 12.63
N SER A 41 -6.13 -0.10 12.46
CA SER A 41 -6.39 0.94 13.47
C SER A 41 -7.87 1.04 13.78
N ALA A 42 -8.20 1.24 15.05
CA ALA A 42 -9.53 1.53 15.55
C ALA A 42 -9.44 2.54 16.70
N PHE A 43 -10.46 3.39 16.87
CA PHE A 43 -10.49 4.43 17.92
C PHE A 43 -9.21 5.29 17.94
N ASP A 44 -8.78 5.70 16.75
CA ASP A 44 -7.56 6.47 16.49
C ASP A 44 -6.20 5.83 16.86
N VAL A 45 -6.18 4.59 17.33
CA VAL A 45 -4.97 3.85 17.73
C VAL A 45 -4.66 2.74 16.73
N ILE A 46 -3.36 2.52 16.46
CA ILE A 46 -2.88 1.34 15.72
C ILE A 46 -2.87 0.17 16.70
N LEU A 47 -3.56 -0.93 16.36
CA LEU A 47 -3.63 -2.10 17.22
C LEU A 47 -2.28 -2.86 17.22
N PRO A 48 -1.91 -3.51 18.33
CA PRO A 48 -0.62 -4.22 18.43
C PRO A 48 -0.52 -5.40 17.47
N ASP A 49 -1.64 -6.11 17.26
CA ASP A 49 -1.69 -7.30 16.42
C ASP A 49 -2.12 -6.95 14.98
N PRO A 50 -1.24 -7.16 13.99
CA PRO A 50 -1.59 -7.00 12.58
C PRO A 50 -2.48 -8.16 12.11
N ILE A 51 -3.26 -7.91 11.06
CA ILE A 51 -4.08 -8.95 10.43
C ILE A 51 -3.34 -9.50 9.21
N PRO A 52 -2.89 -10.77 9.23
CA PRO A 52 -2.15 -11.36 8.11
C PRO A 52 -2.88 -11.18 6.78
N HIS A 53 -2.14 -10.79 5.74
CA HIS A 53 -2.64 -10.61 4.36
C HIS A 53 -3.66 -9.48 4.16
N LYS A 54 -4.02 -8.71 5.19
CA LYS A 54 -4.95 -7.57 5.06
C LYS A 54 -4.45 -6.58 4.01
N GLY A 55 -3.16 -6.24 4.05
CA GLY A 55 -2.57 -5.29 3.11
C GLY A 55 -2.73 -5.73 1.66
N ALA A 56 -2.45 -7.01 1.38
CA ALA A 56 -2.59 -7.59 0.05
C ALA A 56 -4.04 -7.59 -0.45
N VAL A 57 -5.00 -7.98 0.40
CA VAL A 57 -6.43 -8.01 0.05
C VAL A 57 -6.95 -6.59 -0.21
N LEU A 58 -6.65 -5.64 0.68
CA LEU A 58 -7.11 -4.26 0.53
C LEU A 58 -6.50 -3.57 -0.70
N ASN A 59 -5.23 -3.86 -1.01
CA ASN A 59 -4.60 -3.37 -2.25
C ASN A 59 -5.32 -3.88 -3.50
N GLN A 60 -5.69 -5.17 -3.53
CA GLN A 60 -6.43 -5.75 -4.66
C GLN A 60 -7.85 -5.19 -4.79
N ILE A 61 -8.56 -4.99 -3.67
CA ILE A 61 -9.89 -4.36 -3.68
C ILE A 61 -9.80 -2.92 -4.22
N SER A 62 -8.80 -2.14 -3.79
CA SER A 62 -8.60 -0.80 -4.34
C SER A 62 -8.29 -0.83 -5.84
N ALA A 63 -7.38 -1.70 -6.29
CA ALA A 63 -7.05 -1.85 -7.71
C ALA A 63 -8.27 -2.24 -8.55
N PHE A 64 -9.11 -3.16 -8.06
CA PHE A 64 -10.39 -3.51 -8.70
C PHE A 64 -11.28 -2.29 -8.90
N TRP A 65 -11.47 -1.47 -7.86
CA TRP A 65 -12.33 -0.30 -7.94
C TRP A 65 -11.76 0.81 -8.81
N PHE A 66 -10.44 1.02 -8.79
CA PHE A 66 -9.79 1.97 -9.71
C PHE A 66 -9.99 1.57 -11.17
N LYS A 67 -9.86 0.28 -11.49
CA LYS A 67 -10.14 -0.23 -12.84
C LYS A 67 -11.62 -0.14 -13.20
N ARG A 68 -12.52 -0.37 -12.23
CA ARG A 68 -13.98 -0.35 -12.46
C ARG A 68 -14.52 1.06 -12.75
N PHE A 69 -13.83 2.09 -12.28
CA PHE A 69 -14.18 3.51 -12.42
C PHE A 69 -13.04 4.30 -13.07
N ASP A 70 -12.37 3.71 -14.06
CA ASP A 70 -11.24 4.31 -14.78
C ASP A 70 -11.59 5.62 -15.51
N GLU A 71 -12.85 5.80 -15.88
CA GLU A 71 -13.39 7.06 -16.43
C GLU A 71 -13.36 8.23 -15.43
N ILE A 72 -13.30 7.95 -14.12
CA ILE A 72 -13.23 8.98 -13.08
C ILE A 72 -11.76 9.25 -12.77
N ARG A 73 -11.33 10.50 -12.99
CA ARG A 73 -9.97 10.95 -12.69
C ARG A 73 -9.58 10.60 -11.26
N ASN A 74 -8.49 9.86 -11.11
CA ASN A 74 -7.95 9.44 -9.82
C ASN A 74 -6.41 9.40 -9.89
N HIS A 75 -5.75 8.96 -8.82
CA HIS A 75 -4.28 8.96 -8.70
C HIS A 75 -3.63 7.60 -9.02
N PHE A 76 -4.40 6.59 -9.41
CA PHE A 76 -3.92 5.24 -9.65
C PHE A 76 -3.14 5.17 -10.96
N VAL A 77 -1.91 4.66 -10.89
CA VAL A 77 -1.07 4.42 -12.07
C VAL A 77 -1.11 2.94 -12.43
N THR A 78 -0.68 2.07 -11.52
CA THR A 78 -0.78 0.62 -11.66
C THR A 78 -0.64 -0.06 -10.28
N ALA A 79 -1.12 -1.29 -10.17
CA ALA A 79 -0.82 -2.23 -9.07
C ALA A 79 -0.05 -3.46 -9.54
N THR A 80 0.24 -3.55 -10.84
CA THR A 80 0.99 -4.66 -11.45
C THR A 80 2.48 -4.36 -11.33
N PHE A 81 3.21 -5.19 -10.57
CA PHE A 81 4.64 -4.96 -10.31
C PHE A 81 5.48 -4.82 -11.59
N ALA A 82 5.18 -5.61 -12.63
CA ALA A 82 5.89 -5.55 -13.91
C ALA A 82 5.69 -4.23 -14.68
N GLU A 83 4.67 -3.45 -14.33
CA GLU A 83 4.34 -2.15 -14.94
C GLU A 83 4.81 -0.97 -14.08
N PHE A 84 5.51 -1.22 -12.97
CA PHE A 84 5.98 -0.14 -12.10
C PHE A 84 6.93 0.79 -12.87
N PRO A 85 6.79 2.12 -12.70
CA PRO A 85 7.74 3.08 -13.26
C PRO A 85 9.16 2.75 -12.79
N LYS A 86 10.12 2.81 -13.71
CA LYS A 86 11.54 2.56 -13.42
C LYS A 86 12.20 3.76 -12.78
#